data_AF-I3Z3D9-F1
#
_entry.id   AF-I3Z3D9-F1
#
_cell.length_a   1.000
_cell.length_b   1.000
_cell.length_c   1.000
_cell.angle_alpha   90.00
_cell.angle_beta   90.00
_cell.angle_gamma   90.00
#
_symmetry.space_group_name_H-M   'P 1'
#
loop_
_entity.id
_entity.type
_entity.pdbx_description
1 polymer ?
#
loop_
_entity_poly.entity_id
_entity_poly.type
_entity_poly.pdbx_seq_one_letter_code
_entity_poly.pdbx_strand_id
1 'polypeptide(L)'
;MEKLDSIQIEYLGTPSVHDIDPKIYVFENTPSFDLIEEIPLNIPSYNFFEGERSYNPNTLMYLFSSGTIQTLTWVDGYYLVGYFPGYDKQDLAIYSENKSPEESREFGERMRKKYLDRVAIFDSLGNLVSDFAPSTFDPRSIILRDGQLWAMEKPDPDVEKDYFRVFRLELKAN
;
A
#
# COMPACT_ATOMS: atom_id res chain seq x y z
N MET A 1 -32.91 23.47 24.20
CA MET A 1 -31.54 23.05 23.86
C MET A 1 -31.64 22.35 22.53
N GLU A 2 -31.37 23.09 21.45
CA GLU A 2 -31.63 22.64 20.08
C GLU A 2 -30.42 21.91 19.51
N LYS A 3 -30.69 20.83 18.79
CA LYS A 3 -29.72 20.04 18.04
C LYS A 3 -29.31 20.85 16.81
N LEU A 4 -28.15 21.49 16.86
CA LEU A 4 -27.52 22.18 15.73
C LEU A 4 -26.86 21.11 14.84
N ASP A 5 -27.65 20.62 13.89
CA ASP A 5 -27.30 19.71 12.80
C ASP A 5 -26.72 18.32 13.16
N SER A 6 -27.16 17.33 12.38
CA SER A 6 -26.49 16.03 12.29
C SER A 6 -26.28 15.73 10.82
N ILE A 7 -25.02 15.66 10.41
CA ILE A 7 -24.65 15.12 9.11
C ILE A 7 -24.57 13.61 9.28
N GLN A 8 -25.48 12.90 8.63
CA GLN A 8 -25.38 11.45 8.47
C GLN A 8 -24.46 11.21 7.27
N ILE A 9 -23.20 10.88 7.55
CA ILE A 9 -22.31 10.39 6.51
C ILE A 9 -22.65 8.91 6.31
N GLU A 10 -23.13 8.57 5.12
CA GLU A 10 -23.35 7.17 4.75
C GLU A 10 -22.00 6.44 4.82
N TYR A 11 -21.91 5.47 5.72
CA TYR A 11 -20.78 4.57 5.80
C TYR A 11 -20.84 3.65 4.58
N LEU A 12 -20.11 3.96 3.50
CA LEU A 12 -20.14 3.23 2.22
C LEU A 12 -19.44 1.85 2.27
N GLY A 13 -19.26 1.27 3.46
CA GLY A 13 -18.57 -0.01 3.66
C GLY A 13 -17.09 0.16 4.00
N THR A 14 -16.46 -0.96 4.33
CA THR A 14 -15.00 -1.03 4.52
C THR A 14 -14.37 -1.30 3.16
N PRO A 15 -13.66 -0.35 2.53
CA PRO A 15 -12.98 -0.62 1.27
C PRO A 15 -11.95 -1.73 1.51
N SER A 16 -11.94 -2.73 0.63
CA SER A 16 -10.92 -3.77 0.63
C SER A 16 -10.21 -3.82 -0.71
N VAL A 17 -8.92 -4.11 -0.66
CA VAL A 17 -8.09 -4.42 -1.83
C VAL A 17 -7.77 -5.90 -1.74
N HIS A 18 -7.89 -6.60 -2.86
CA HIS A 18 -7.37 -7.96 -2.98
C HIS A 18 -5.87 -7.86 -3.30
N ASP A 19 -5.02 -8.32 -2.37
CA ASP A 19 -3.55 -8.14 -2.15
C ASP A 19 -2.61 -7.80 -3.34
N ILE A 20 -3.02 -8.02 -4.59
CA ILE A 20 -2.19 -7.90 -5.79
C ILE A 20 -2.83 -7.05 -6.91
N ASP A 21 -4.15 -7.03 -7.10
CA ASP A 21 -4.80 -6.25 -8.17
C ASP A 21 -5.05 -4.81 -7.66
N PRO A 22 -4.52 -3.76 -8.31
CA PRO A 22 -4.67 -2.38 -7.85
C PRO A 22 -6.07 -1.85 -8.15
N LYS A 23 -7.08 -2.39 -7.49
CA LYS A 23 -8.48 -1.97 -7.58
C LYS A 23 -9.08 -1.85 -6.19
N ILE A 24 -9.96 -0.88 -6.02
CA ILE A 24 -10.78 -0.76 -4.81
C ILE A 24 -12.14 -1.33 -5.12
N TYR A 25 -12.59 -2.24 -4.26
CA TYR A 25 -13.92 -2.81 -4.31
C TYR A 25 -14.76 -2.19 -3.21
N VAL A 26 -15.88 -1.58 -3.60
CA VAL A 26 -16.85 -0.97 -2.71
C VAL A 26 -18.07 -1.88 -2.64
N PHE A 27 -18.43 -2.30 -1.43
CA PHE A 27 -19.54 -3.23 -1.19
C PHE A 27 -20.63 -2.55 -0.35
N GLU A 28 -21.86 -3.01 -0.50
CA GLU A 28 -22.93 -2.64 0.43
C GLU A 28 -22.56 -3.01 1.86
N ASN A 29 -22.94 -2.17 2.81
CA ASN A 29 -22.67 -2.41 4.24
C ASN A 29 -23.76 -3.27 4.91
N THR A 30 -24.74 -3.72 4.15
CA THR A 30 -25.83 -4.61 4.58
C THR A 30 -25.75 -5.95 3.85
N PRO A 31 -26.17 -7.07 4.47
CA PRO A 31 -26.34 -8.33 3.73
C PRO A 31 -27.25 -8.10 2.51
N SER A 32 -26.91 -8.53 1.29
CA SER A 32 -25.94 -9.55 0.84
C SER A 32 -24.49 -9.11 0.61
N PHE A 33 -24.13 -7.86 0.95
CA PHE A 33 -22.82 -7.25 0.67
C PHE A 33 -22.51 -7.22 -0.83
N ASP A 34 -23.50 -6.79 -1.62
CA ASP A 34 -23.36 -6.73 -3.07
C ASP A 34 -22.25 -5.73 -3.46
N LEU A 35 -21.52 -6.04 -4.53
CA LEU A 35 -20.52 -5.15 -5.09
C LEU A 35 -21.23 -3.92 -5.70
N ILE A 36 -20.94 -2.74 -5.17
CA ILE A 36 -21.46 -1.46 -5.65
C ILE A 36 -20.59 -0.95 -6.81
N GLU A 37 -19.26 -0.94 -6.60
CA GLU A 37 -18.33 -0.26 -7.49
C GLU A 37 -16.96 -0.93 -7.49
N GLU A 38 -16.32 -0.93 -8.66
CA GLU A 38 -14.91 -1.25 -8.84
C GLU A 38 -14.18 0.01 -9.32
N ILE A 39 -13.22 0.49 -8.54
CA ILE A 39 -12.43 1.67 -8.87
C ILE A 39 -11.02 1.21 -9.26
N PRO A 40 -10.63 1.31 -10.54
CA PRO A 40 -9.28 0.97 -10.96
C PRO A 40 -8.27 2.01 -10.46
N LEU A 41 -7.18 1.55 -9.86
CA LEU A 41 -6.07 2.42 -9.43
C LEU A 41 -4.92 2.31 -10.44
N ASN A 42 -4.60 3.43 -11.08
CA ASN A 42 -3.41 3.51 -11.93
C ASN A 42 -2.20 3.90 -11.08
N ILE A 43 -1.54 2.89 -10.48
CA ILE A 43 -0.32 3.09 -9.68
C ILE A 43 0.91 3.01 -10.61
N PRO A 44 1.72 4.08 -10.73
CA PRO A 44 2.92 4.08 -11.56
C PRO A 44 3.91 2.99 -11.14
N SER A 45 4.42 2.24 -12.13
CA SER A 45 5.46 1.23 -11.91
C SER A 45 5.09 0.13 -10.91
N TYR A 46 3.79 -0.17 -10.76
CA TYR A 46 3.29 -1.26 -9.92
C TYR A 46 3.35 -2.60 -10.65
N ASN A 47 4.37 -3.40 -10.34
CA ASN A 47 4.68 -4.69 -10.94
C ASN A 47 4.10 -5.84 -10.09
N PHE A 48 2.79 -6.03 -10.14
CA PHE A 48 2.12 -7.11 -9.39
C PHE A 48 2.12 -8.45 -10.13
N PHE A 49 1.85 -9.50 -9.38
CA PHE A 49 1.79 -10.87 -9.88
C PHE A 49 0.37 -11.14 -10.37
N GLU A 50 0.20 -11.33 -11.67
CA GLU A 50 -1.11 -11.57 -12.30
C GLU A 50 -1.64 -13.01 -12.09
N GLY A 51 -0.92 -13.84 -11.33
CA GLY A 51 -1.20 -15.26 -11.17
C GLY A 51 -0.56 -16.14 -12.25
N GLU A 52 -0.50 -17.45 -11.98
CA GLU A 52 -0.03 -18.44 -12.95
C GLU A 52 -1.10 -19.51 -13.20
N ARG A 53 -1.21 -19.96 -14.46
CA ARG A 53 -2.18 -20.99 -14.88
C ARG A 53 -1.75 -22.41 -14.55
N SER A 54 -0.49 -22.60 -14.17
CA SER A 54 0.10 -23.89 -13.82
C SER A 54 0.89 -23.76 -12.52
N TYR A 55 1.02 -24.86 -11.78
CA TYR A 55 1.82 -24.87 -10.56
C TYR A 55 3.27 -24.46 -10.83
N ASN A 56 3.76 -23.50 -10.06
CA ASN A 56 5.15 -23.08 -10.06
C ASN A 56 5.73 -23.19 -8.64
N PRO A 57 6.77 -24.00 -8.42
CA PRO A 57 7.37 -24.16 -7.10
C PRO A 57 7.99 -22.85 -6.58
N ASN A 58 8.27 -21.88 -7.45
CA ASN A 58 8.80 -20.57 -7.10
C ASN A 58 7.68 -19.56 -6.75
N THR A 59 6.42 -19.97 -6.61
CA THR A 59 5.31 -19.03 -6.30
C THR A 59 5.57 -18.23 -5.02
N LEU A 60 6.23 -18.83 -4.03
CA LEU A 60 6.62 -18.14 -2.79
C LEU A 60 7.56 -16.94 -3.06
N MET A 61 8.37 -16.99 -4.12
CA MET A 61 9.29 -15.90 -4.48
C MET A 61 8.56 -14.62 -4.91
N TYR A 62 7.36 -14.74 -5.46
CA TYR A 62 6.55 -13.57 -5.82
C TYR A 62 6.07 -12.81 -4.59
N LEU A 63 5.90 -13.46 -3.43
CA LEU A 63 5.53 -12.76 -2.17
C LEU A 63 6.56 -11.71 -1.75
N PHE A 64 7.82 -11.83 -2.19
CA PHE A 64 8.91 -10.94 -1.79
C PHE A 64 9.33 -9.94 -2.87
N SER A 65 8.80 -10.08 -4.08
CA SER A 65 9.25 -9.33 -5.25
C SER A 65 8.11 -8.71 -6.05
N SER A 66 6.88 -9.14 -5.82
CA SER A 66 5.71 -8.60 -6.47
C SER A 66 5.24 -7.31 -5.81
N GLY A 67 4.63 -6.42 -6.60
CA GLY A 67 3.90 -5.28 -6.10
C GLY A 67 2.81 -5.72 -5.14
N THR A 68 2.66 -5.01 -4.03
CA THR A 68 1.69 -5.34 -2.99
C THR A 68 1.12 -4.07 -2.39
N ILE A 69 -0.20 -4.04 -2.23
CA ILE A 69 -0.87 -3.00 -1.45
C ILE A 69 -0.74 -3.38 0.03
N GLN A 70 -0.10 -2.51 0.80
CA GLN A 70 0.26 -2.76 2.19
C GLN A 70 -0.72 -2.09 3.15
N THR A 71 -1.24 -0.91 2.79
CA THR A 71 -2.27 -0.19 3.53
C THR A 71 -3.24 0.48 2.57
N LEU A 72 -4.50 0.55 2.98
CA LEU A 72 -5.56 1.31 2.31
C LEU A 72 -6.34 2.06 3.39
N THR A 73 -6.52 3.36 3.21
CA THR A 73 -7.28 4.20 4.14
C THR A 73 -8.09 5.24 3.38
N TRP A 74 -9.35 5.40 3.75
CA TRP A 74 -10.21 6.47 3.24
C TRP A 74 -10.28 7.61 4.24
N VAL A 75 -9.93 8.83 3.81
CA VAL A 75 -9.87 10.01 4.68
C VAL A 75 -10.07 11.27 3.86
N ASP A 76 -10.94 12.17 4.33
CA ASP A 76 -11.20 13.49 3.72
C ASP A 76 -11.50 13.46 2.21
N GLY A 77 -12.14 12.39 1.71
CA GLY A 77 -12.48 12.24 0.29
C GLY A 77 -11.39 11.61 -0.59
N TYR A 78 -10.30 11.13 0.01
CA TYR A 78 -9.16 10.53 -0.68
C TYR A 78 -8.88 9.11 -0.20
N TYR A 79 -8.40 8.28 -1.13
CA TYR A 79 -7.77 7.01 -0.79
C TYR A 79 -6.27 7.22 -0.61
N LEU A 80 -5.76 6.85 0.56
CA LEU A 80 -4.34 6.73 0.85
C LEU A 80 -3.94 5.27 0.76
N VAL A 81 -2.98 5.00 -0.13
CA VAL A 81 -2.54 3.66 -0.47
C VAL A 81 -1.05 3.55 -0.19
N GLY A 82 -0.67 2.85 0.87
CA GLY A 82 0.71 2.43 1.09
C GLY A 82 0.98 1.17 0.27
N TYR A 83 2.05 1.16 -0.53
CA TYR A 83 2.34 0.05 -1.41
C TYR A 83 3.84 -0.18 -1.62
N PHE A 84 4.19 -1.43 -1.91
CA PHE A 84 5.47 -1.81 -2.47
C PHE A 84 5.30 -1.92 -4.00
N PRO A 85 6.15 -1.28 -4.83
CA PRO A 85 5.98 -1.28 -6.28
C PRO A 85 6.29 -2.62 -6.96
N GLY A 86 7.04 -3.51 -6.32
CA GLY A 86 7.51 -4.75 -6.96
C GLY A 86 8.68 -4.54 -7.91
N TYR A 87 9.45 -5.59 -8.11
CA TYR A 87 10.62 -5.62 -8.98
C TYR A 87 10.20 -5.56 -10.45
N ASP A 88 11.04 -4.91 -11.28
CA ASP A 88 10.85 -4.96 -12.72
C ASP A 88 11.29 -6.32 -13.29
N LYS A 89 10.96 -6.56 -14.56
CA LYS A 89 11.25 -7.84 -15.22
C LYS A 89 12.74 -8.21 -15.23
N GLN A 90 13.64 -7.23 -15.28
CA GLN A 90 15.08 -7.49 -15.32
C GLN A 90 15.57 -7.93 -13.94
N ASP A 91 15.18 -7.21 -12.89
CA ASP A 91 15.57 -7.59 -11.53
C ASP A 91 14.87 -8.87 -11.05
N LEU A 92 13.67 -9.19 -11.54
CA LEU A 92 13.03 -10.50 -11.31
C LEU A 92 13.84 -11.65 -11.94
N ALA A 93 14.31 -11.47 -13.18
CA ALA A 93 15.15 -12.47 -13.83
C ALA A 93 16.44 -12.68 -13.03
N ILE A 94 17.10 -11.59 -12.63
CA ILE A 94 18.29 -11.66 -11.78
C ILE A 94 17.95 -12.35 -10.46
N TYR A 95 16.86 -12.00 -9.80
CA TYR A 95 16.44 -12.61 -8.52
C TYR A 95 16.38 -14.13 -8.59
N SER A 96 15.90 -14.68 -9.71
CA SER A 96 15.79 -16.13 -9.96
C SER A 96 17.13 -16.85 -10.21
N GLU A 97 18.23 -16.13 -10.45
CA GLU A 97 19.54 -16.73 -10.68
C GLU A 97 20.10 -17.42 -9.41
N ASN A 98 20.77 -18.55 -9.60
CA ASN A 98 21.54 -19.20 -8.54
C ASN A 98 22.71 -18.30 -8.12
N LYS A 99 22.55 -17.66 -6.95
CA LYS A 99 23.56 -16.79 -6.33
C LYS A 99 24.20 -17.47 -5.14
N SER A 100 25.46 -17.14 -4.89
CA SER A 100 26.08 -17.34 -3.58
C SER A 100 25.35 -16.54 -2.48
N PRO A 101 25.55 -16.87 -1.20
CA PRO A 101 25.00 -16.09 -0.10
C PRO A 101 25.40 -14.61 -0.14
N GLU A 102 26.64 -14.31 -0.50
CA GLU A 102 27.18 -12.96 -0.61
C GLU A 102 26.50 -12.17 -1.73
N GLU A 103 26.40 -12.75 -2.93
CA GLU A 103 25.71 -12.14 -4.07
C GLU A 103 24.22 -11.93 -3.77
N SER A 104 23.59 -12.87 -3.06
CA SER A 104 22.19 -12.74 -2.64
C SER A 104 21.99 -11.57 -1.67
N ARG A 105 22.91 -11.38 -0.73
CA ARG A 105 22.89 -10.26 0.22
C ARG A 105 23.07 -8.92 -0.51
N GLU A 106 24.03 -8.84 -1.41
CA GLU A 106 24.30 -7.63 -2.21
C GLU A 106 23.13 -7.28 -3.13
N PHE A 107 22.52 -8.29 -3.76
CA PHE A 107 21.30 -8.11 -4.53
C PHE A 107 20.18 -7.55 -3.66
N GLY A 108 19.93 -8.16 -2.49
CA GLY A 108 18.88 -7.70 -1.56
C GLY A 108 19.09 -6.25 -1.10
N GLU A 109 20.33 -5.88 -0.76
CA GLU A 109 20.69 -4.49 -0.43
C GLU A 109 20.40 -3.51 -1.57
N ARG A 110 20.75 -3.88 -2.81
CA ARG A 110 20.47 -3.07 -4.00
C ARG A 110 18.96 -2.92 -4.23
N MET A 111 18.20 -4.00 -4.08
CA MET A 111 16.75 -3.98 -4.28
C MET A 111 16.02 -3.14 -3.24
N ARG A 112 16.40 -3.26 -1.96
CA ARG A 112 15.84 -2.40 -0.89
C ARG A 112 16.04 -0.91 -1.14
N LYS A 113 17.14 -0.53 -1.80
CA LYS A 113 17.41 0.87 -2.18
C LYS A 113 16.68 1.30 -3.45
N LYS A 114 16.52 0.39 -4.41
CA LYS A 114 15.86 0.66 -5.70
C LYS A 114 14.33 0.73 -5.57
N TYR A 115 13.74 -0.18 -4.81
CA TYR A 115 12.29 -0.34 -4.65
C TYR A 115 11.88 0.05 -3.24
N LEU A 116 11.70 1.35 -3.02
CA LEU A 116 11.20 1.88 -1.76
C LEU A 116 9.69 1.64 -1.67
N ASP A 117 9.18 1.37 -0.47
CA ASP A 117 7.75 1.49 -0.17
C ASP A 117 7.28 2.93 -0.40
N ARG A 118 6.07 3.08 -0.92
CA ARG A 118 5.52 4.34 -1.42
C ARG A 118 4.12 4.59 -0.86
N VAL A 119 3.67 5.84 -0.97
CA VAL A 119 2.30 6.25 -0.70
C VAL A 119 1.77 6.87 -1.98
N ALA A 120 0.65 6.34 -2.48
CA ALA A 120 -0.16 6.95 -3.51
C ALA A 120 -1.44 7.52 -2.89
N ILE A 121 -1.84 8.71 -3.34
CA ILE A 121 -3.08 9.37 -2.96
C ILE A 121 -3.96 9.41 -4.19
N PHE A 122 -5.18 8.91 -4.08
CA PHE A 122 -6.19 8.93 -5.12
C PHE A 122 -7.41 9.74 -4.67
N ASP A 123 -8.05 10.43 -5.62
CA ASP A 123 -9.38 10.99 -5.38
C ASP A 123 -10.45 9.89 -5.31
N SER A 124 -11.70 10.29 -5.04
CA SER A 124 -12.84 9.37 -4.94
C SER A 124 -13.13 8.57 -6.22
N LEU A 125 -12.58 8.98 -7.37
CA LEU A 125 -12.80 8.32 -8.67
C LEU A 125 -11.61 7.45 -9.08
N GLY A 126 -10.59 7.33 -8.24
CA GLY A 126 -9.38 6.56 -8.53
C GLY A 126 -8.34 7.31 -9.38
N ASN A 127 -8.47 8.63 -9.55
CA ASN A 127 -7.43 9.41 -10.22
C ASN A 127 -6.27 9.67 -9.26
N LEU A 128 -5.04 9.43 -9.73
CA LEU A 128 -3.84 9.67 -8.95
C LEU A 128 -3.63 11.18 -8.73
N VAL A 129 -3.59 11.58 -7.46
CA VAL A 129 -3.33 12.95 -7.01
C VAL A 129 -1.86 13.14 -6.67
N SER A 130 -1.25 12.16 -6.00
CA SER A 130 0.16 12.22 -5.59
C SER A 130 0.75 10.83 -5.43
N ASP A 131 2.06 10.70 -5.64
CA ASP A 131 2.82 9.47 -5.44
C ASP A 131 4.24 9.80 -4.97
N PHE A 132 4.62 9.33 -3.77
CA PHE A 132 5.92 9.60 -3.18
C PHE A 132 6.43 8.47 -2.29
N ALA A 133 7.76 8.40 -2.11
CA ALA A 133 8.39 7.54 -1.12
C ALA A 133 8.71 8.36 0.14
N PRO A 134 8.02 8.13 1.28
CA PRO A 134 8.29 8.89 2.49
C PRO A 134 9.65 8.53 3.09
N SER A 135 10.37 9.56 3.54
CA SER A 135 11.65 9.42 4.25
C SER A 135 11.48 9.28 5.77
N THR A 136 10.36 9.75 6.33
CA THR A 136 10.18 9.89 7.78
C THR A 136 9.30 8.81 8.41
N PHE A 137 8.33 8.25 7.68
CA PHE A 137 7.38 7.26 8.21
C PHE A 137 7.31 6.02 7.32
N ASP A 138 6.83 4.91 7.89
CA ASP A 138 6.65 3.63 7.20
C ASP A 138 5.24 3.54 6.56
N PRO A 139 5.11 3.46 5.22
CA PRO A 139 3.82 3.32 4.53
C PRO A 139 2.97 2.13 4.99
N ARG A 140 3.60 1.08 5.50
CA ARG A 140 2.94 -0.16 5.99
C ARG A 140 2.20 0.03 7.30
N SER A 141 2.43 1.15 7.98
CA SER A 141 1.95 1.42 9.33
C SER A 141 0.87 2.50 9.37
N ILE A 142 0.42 2.99 8.21
CA ILE A 142 -0.62 4.02 8.12
C ILE A 142 -1.95 3.45 8.62
N ILE A 143 -2.54 4.10 9.61
CA ILE A 143 -3.87 3.78 10.13
C ILE A 143 -4.69 5.07 10.32
N LEU A 144 -6.02 4.96 10.15
CA LEU A 144 -6.97 5.99 10.55
C LEU A 144 -7.60 5.60 11.88
N ARG A 145 -7.48 6.46 12.89
CA ARG A 145 -8.10 6.26 14.20
C ARG A 145 -8.58 7.58 14.77
N ASP A 146 -9.83 7.61 15.22
CA ASP A 146 -10.48 8.79 15.78
C ASP A 146 -10.44 10.01 14.84
N GLY A 147 -10.59 9.75 13.53
CA GLY A 147 -10.54 10.78 12.48
C GLY A 147 -9.14 11.32 12.20
N GLN A 148 -8.08 10.68 12.72
CA GLN A 148 -6.70 11.12 12.56
C GLN A 148 -5.85 10.02 11.93
N LEU A 149 -4.97 10.43 11.01
CA LEU A 149 -3.98 9.53 10.42
C LEU A 149 -2.77 9.39 11.35
N TRP A 150 -2.31 8.16 11.50
CA TRP A 150 -1.13 7.82 12.27
C TRP A 150 -0.22 6.91 11.45
N ALA A 151 1.09 7.06 11.60
CA ALA A 151 2.08 6.14 11.04
C ALA A 151 3.30 6.05 11.95
N MET A 152 3.97 4.91 11.96
CA MET A 152 5.23 4.71 12.67
C MET A 152 6.38 5.41 11.95
N GLU A 153 7.36 5.88 12.73
CA GLU A 153 8.65 6.36 12.21
C GLU A 153 9.32 5.26 11.39
N LYS A 154 9.88 5.64 10.25
CA LYS A 154 10.65 4.72 9.42
C LYS A 154 11.90 4.28 10.20
N PRO A 155 12.12 2.97 10.41
CA PRO A 155 13.30 2.50 11.13
C PRO A 155 14.59 2.92 10.41
N ASP A 156 15.59 3.30 11.20
CA ASP A 156 16.95 3.47 10.70
C ASP A 156 17.65 2.11 10.77
N PRO A 157 18.04 1.51 9.63
CA PRO A 157 18.65 0.18 9.63
C PRO A 157 20.02 0.14 10.34
N ASP A 158 20.68 1.28 10.49
CA ASP A 158 22.01 1.38 11.09
C ASP A 158 21.96 1.67 12.61
N VAL A 159 20.77 1.93 13.16
CA VAL A 159 20.59 2.31 14.58
C VAL A 159 19.50 1.47 15.23
N GLU A 160 19.89 0.61 16.16
CA GLU A 160 18.96 -0.08 17.05
C GLU A 160 18.35 0.91 18.06
N LYS A 161 17.02 0.89 18.21
CA LYS A 161 16.27 1.72 19.14
C LYS A 161 15.35 0.83 19.99
N ASP A 162 15.36 1.02 21.30
CA ASP A 162 14.46 0.34 22.25
C ASP A 162 13.04 0.94 22.27
N TYR A 163 12.72 1.82 21.32
CA TYR A 163 11.43 2.49 21.21
C TYR A 163 11.09 2.73 19.73
N PHE A 164 9.80 2.89 19.46
CA PHE A 164 9.32 3.41 18.19
C PHE A 164 8.61 4.74 18.42
N ARG A 165 8.61 5.60 17.39
CA ARG A 165 7.83 6.84 17.38
C ARG A 165 6.63 6.65 16.47
N VAL A 166 5.53 7.32 16.81
CA VAL A 166 4.34 7.39 15.97
C VAL A 166 4.09 8.86 15.65
N PHE A 167 3.90 9.15 14.38
CA PHE A 167 3.57 10.47 13.87
C PHE A 167 2.09 10.56 13.58
N ARG A 168 1.49 11.69 13.94
CA ARG A 168 0.20 12.09 13.38
C ARG A 168 0.45 12.71 12.01
N LEU A 169 -0.23 12.21 10.99
CA LEU A 169 -0.13 12.72 9.63
C LEU A 169 -1.30 13.69 9.35
N GLU A 170 -1.05 14.64 8.47
CA GLU A 170 -2.06 15.58 7.97
C GLU A 170 -1.98 15.59 6.44
N LEU A 171 -3.14 15.42 5.79
CA LEU A 171 -3.26 15.62 4.35
C LEU A 171 -3.38 17.10 4.06
N LYS A 172 -2.46 17.61 3.26
CA LYS A 172 -2.54 18.97 2.71
C LYS A 172 -2.85 18.86 1.24
N ALA A 173 -4.13 19.03 0.89
CA ALA A 173 -4.50 19.32 -0.48
C ALA A 173 -4.03 20.75 -0.80
N ASN A 174 -3.23 20.89 -1.86
CA ASN A 174 -2.90 22.20 -2.44
C ASN A 174 -3.99 22.61 -3.43
#